data_AF-A0A6C0KHJ5-F1
#
_entry.id   AF-A0A6C0KHJ5-F1
#
_cell.length_a   1.000
_cell.length_b   1.000
_cell.length_c   1.000
_cell.angle_alpha   90.00
_cell.angle_beta   90.00
_cell.angle_gamma   90.00
#
_symmetry.space_group_name_H-M   'P 1'
#
loop_
_entity.id
_entity.type
_entity.pdbx_description
1 polymer ?
#
loop_
_entity_poly.entity_id
_entity_poly.type
_entity_poly.pdbx_seq_one_letter_code
_entity_poly.pdbx_strand_id
1 'polypeptide(L)'
;MASTTHSESPVETTSIHIEGDRSKFISKNSVERFKNTLRELNKSNATDLSSLGQYFKPGCGYRIKALNEKENRLTIEVVDITPSNSASSAKNTLKNRLHNMKIQRISHAATRCNMTKTVPEDILNAYLDLKKVARIPIIDPQVAIAHQDEYRIRLRDLVKSFGDIANPYTSYHKLLFTHIDNLYNTHILQEMATG
;
A
#
# COMPACT_ATOMS: atom_id res chain seq x y z
N MET A 1 -4.04 0.24 66.92
CA MET A 1 -4.70 0.73 65.68
C MET A 1 -3.61 1.32 64.81
N ALA A 2 -3.28 0.64 63.71
CA ALA A 2 -2.22 1.07 62.80
C ALA A 2 -2.84 1.97 61.73
N SER A 3 -2.47 3.26 61.74
CA SER A 3 -2.85 4.23 60.73
C SER A 3 -1.99 3.99 59.49
N THR A 4 -2.60 3.47 58.42
CA THR A 4 -1.98 3.41 57.09
C THR A 4 -2.04 4.81 56.48
N THR A 5 -0.91 5.50 56.46
CA THR A 5 -0.70 6.69 55.64
C THR A 5 -0.60 6.26 54.17
N HIS A 6 -1.64 6.50 53.39
CA HIS A 6 -1.52 6.48 51.93
C HIS A 6 -0.65 7.66 51.51
N SER A 7 0.61 7.39 51.22
CA SER A 7 1.51 8.30 50.52
C SER A 7 1.01 8.45 49.09
N GLU A 8 0.18 9.46 48.86
CA GLU A 8 -0.25 9.88 47.53
C GLU A 8 0.95 10.57 46.87
N SER A 9 1.68 9.82 46.05
CA SER A 9 2.80 10.37 45.27
C SER A 9 2.23 11.41 44.30
N PRO A 10 2.74 12.65 44.27
CA PRO A 10 2.24 13.66 43.33
C PRO A 10 2.54 13.18 41.92
N VAL A 11 1.50 13.09 41.08
CA VAL A 11 1.65 12.81 39.64
C VAL A 11 2.43 13.97 39.04
N GLU A 12 3.74 13.82 38.92
CA GLU A 12 4.64 14.80 38.32
C GLU A 12 4.20 15.07 36.88
N THR A 13 3.48 16.17 36.69
CA THR A 13 2.99 16.57 35.37
C THR A 13 4.04 17.46 34.75
N THR A 14 4.87 16.91 33.85
CA THR A 14 5.89 17.69 33.13
C THR A 14 5.24 18.93 32.50
N SER A 15 5.73 20.11 32.88
CA SER A 15 5.24 21.39 32.39
C SER A 15 5.92 21.73 31.07
N ILE A 16 5.13 21.87 30.00
CA ILE A 16 5.64 22.16 28.65
C ILE A 16 5.42 23.63 28.32
N HIS A 17 6.52 24.34 28.16
CA HIS A 17 6.55 25.74 27.75
C HIS A 17 6.95 25.84 26.28
N ILE A 18 6.14 26.54 25.49
CA ILE A 18 6.39 26.80 24.07
C ILE A 18 6.73 28.28 23.91
N GLU A 19 7.98 28.54 23.55
CA GLU A 19 8.49 29.86 23.19
C GLU A 19 8.41 30.07 21.67
N GLY A 20 8.12 31.31 21.27
CA GLY A 20 8.00 31.70 19.87
C GLY A 20 6.56 31.79 19.36
N ASP A 21 6.43 31.95 18.05
CA ASP A 21 5.14 32.20 17.41
C ASP A 21 4.28 30.93 17.29
N ARG A 22 3.16 30.92 18.02
CA ARG A 22 2.18 29.82 18.02
C ARG A 22 1.34 29.77 16.74
N SER A 23 1.39 30.80 15.89
CA SER A 23 0.70 30.82 14.60
C SER A 23 1.26 29.78 13.60
N LYS A 24 2.45 29.25 13.89
CA LYS A 24 3.17 28.23 13.10
C LYS A 24 2.62 26.81 13.30
N PHE A 25 1.74 26.61 14.27
CA PHE A 25 0.96 25.37 14.40
C PHE A 25 -0.20 25.35 13.39
N ILE A 26 -0.63 24.16 12.99
CA ILE A 26 -1.76 24.00 12.04
C ILE A 26 -3.04 24.60 12.63
N SER A 27 -3.25 24.44 13.95
CA SER A 27 -4.41 24.95 14.66
C SER A 27 -4.13 25.14 16.15
N LYS A 28 -5.03 25.83 16.88
CA LYS A 28 -4.97 25.93 18.35
C LYS A 28 -5.01 24.55 19.02
N ASN A 29 -5.83 23.63 18.50
CA ASN A 29 -5.93 22.25 18.98
C ASN A 29 -4.62 21.46 18.75
N SER A 30 -3.88 21.76 17.68
CA SER A 30 -2.58 21.15 17.40
C SER A 30 -1.55 21.47 18.48
N VAL A 31 -1.64 22.64 19.12
CA VAL A 31 -0.76 23.02 20.24
C VAL A 31 -1.01 22.13 21.46
N GLU A 32 -2.27 21.87 21.79
CA GLU A 32 -2.64 21.02 22.94
C GLU A 32 -2.24 19.57 22.70
N ARG A 33 -2.51 19.05 21.49
CA ARG A 33 -2.09 17.69 21.09
C ARG A 33 -0.58 17.54 21.12
N PHE A 34 0.16 18.52 20.61
CA PHE A 34 1.63 18.54 20.65
C PHE A 34 2.15 18.45 22.09
N LYS A 35 1.59 19.25 23.01
CA LYS A 35 1.95 19.18 24.44
C LYS A 35 1.63 17.80 25.03
N ASN A 36 0.47 17.22 24.72
CA ASN A 36 0.09 15.92 25.26
C ASN A 36 1.01 14.80 24.74
N THR A 37 1.30 14.78 23.44
CA THR A 37 2.26 13.81 22.86
C THR A 37 3.65 13.95 23.49
N LEU A 38 4.12 15.16 23.75
CA LEU A 38 5.39 15.37 24.44
C LEU A 38 5.39 14.91 25.90
N ARG A 39 4.28 15.08 26.62
CA ARG A 39 4.14 14.52 27.99
C ARG A 39 4.16 13.00 27.97
N GLU A 40 3.54 12.39 26.98
CA GLU A 40 3.54 10.93 26.80
C GLU A 40 4.93 10.41 26.45
N LEU A 41 5.61 11.03 25.49
CA LEU A 41 6.98 10.68 25.09
C LEU A 41 7.96 10.79 26.27
N ASN A 42 7.83 11.83 27.09
CA ASN A 42 8.66 12.01 28.29
C ASN A 42 8.40 10.92 29.35
N LYS A 43 7.18 10.38 29.42
CA LYS A 43 6.84 9.27 30.33
C LYS A 43 7.30 7.91 29.81
N SER A 44 7.33 7.72 28.49
CA SER A 44 7.54 6.41 27.87
C SER A 44 8.98 6.15 27.43
N ASN A 45 9.93 7.08 27.64
CA ASN A 45 11.30 7.01 27.11
C ASN A 45 11.36 6.68 25.60
N ALA A 46 10.30 7.01 24.86
CA ALA A 46 10.21 6.69 23.44
C ALA A 46 10.86 7.82 22.63
N THR A 47 11.87 7.46 21.84
CA THR A 47 12.71 8.42 21.10
C THR A 47 12.13 8.81 19.74
N ASP A 48 10.92 8.37 19.38
CA ASP A 48 10.35 8.67 18.06
C ASP A 48 9.72 10.07 18.00
N LEU A 49 10.60 11.06 17.93
CA LEU A 49 10.31 12.47 17.76
C LEU A 49 9.82 12.81 16.34
N SER A 50 9.86 11.84 15.40
CA SER A 50 9.48 12.05 13.99
C SER A 50 8.00 12.38 13.84
N SER A 51 7.17 11.89 14.76
CA SER A 51 5.71 12.09 14.77
C SER A 51 5.30 13.52 15.14
N LEU A 52 6.17 14.30 15.80
CA LEU A 52 5.84 15.64 16.30
C LEU A 52 5.78 16.71 15.21
N GLY A 53 6.37 16.45 14.03
CA GLY A 53 6.31 17.35 12.87
C GLY A 53 4.90 17.55 12.31
N GLN A 54 3.97 16.63 12.57
CA GLN A 54 2.61 16.65 12.04
C GLN A 54 1.73 17.78 12.60
N TYR A 55 2.15 18.44 13.68
CA TYR A 55 1.38 19.49 14.34
C TYR A 55 1.73 20.90 13.83
N PHE A 56 2.78 21.03 13.02
CA PHE A 56 3.29 22.28 12.48
C PHE A 56 2.86 22.50 11.03
N LYS A 57 2.74 23.78 10.63
CA LYS A 57 2.56 24.14 9.22
C LYS A 57 3.78 23.70 8.39
N PRO A 58 3.63 23.47 7.08
CA PRO A 58 4.74 23.12 6.21
C PRO A 58 5.89 24.12 6.33
N GLY A 59 7.13 23.62 6.53
CA GLY A 59 8.31 24.47 6.70
C GLY A 59 8.51 25.05 8.11
N CYS A 60 7.66 24.68 9.08
CA CYS A 60 7.83 25.02 10.50
C CYS A 60 8.15 23.76 11.30
N GLY A 61 8.83 23.92 12.42
CA GLY A 61 9.05 22.83 13.38
C GLY A 61 9.47 23.34 14.74
N TYR A 62 10.15 22.50 15.50
CA TYR A 62 10.52 22.82 16.88
C TYR A 62 11.96 22.42 17.21
N ARG A 63 12.51 23.09 18.21
CA ARG A 63 13.80 22.77 18.82
C ARG A 63 13.63 22.73 20.33
N ILE A 64 14.15 21.70 20.97
CA ILE A 64 14.20 21.61 22.43
C ILE A 64 15.31 22.57 22.89
N LYS A 65 14.95 23.59 23.68
CA LYS A 65 15.91 24.58 24.21
C LYS A 65 16.52 24.14 25.54
N ALA A 66 15.68 23.62 26.43
CA ALA A 66 16.12 23.21 27.76
C ALA A 66 15.20 22.13 28.31
N LEU A 67 15.81 21.14 28.95
CA LEU A 67 15.17 20.21 29.86
C LEU A 67 15.66 20.57 31.27
N ASN A 68 14.82 21.20 32.07
CA ASN A 68 15.16 21.48 33.46
C ASN A 68 14.65 20.34 34.33
N GLU A 69 15.50 19.35 34.57
CA GLU A 69 15.18 18.14 35.35
C GLU A 69 14.74 18.47 36.78
N LYS A 70 15.29 19.54 37.38
CA LYS A 70 14.95 19.98 38.74
C LYS A 70 13.55 20.60 38.86
N GLU A 71 13.01 21.14 37.78
CA GLU A 71 11.69 21.79 37.72
C GLU A 71 10.67 20.99 36.90
N ASN A 72 11.06 19.81 36.40
CA ASN A 72 10.29 18.99 35.47
C ASN A 72 9.66 19.83 34.34
N ARG A 73 10.44 20.76 33.77
CA ARG A 73 10.01 21.74 32.78
C ARG A 73 10.75 21.53 31.46
N LEU A 74 9.98 21.35 30.38
CA LEU A 74 10.49 21.25 29.02
C LEU A 74 10.18 22.55 28.26
N THR A 75 11.23 23.25 27.82
CA THR A 75 11.10 24.47 27.02
C THR A 75 11.43 24.18 25.56
N ILE A 76 10.49 24.52 24.69
CA ILE A 76 10.57 24.27 23.24
C ILE A 76 10.44 25.58 22.50
N GLU A 77 11.30 25.80 21.51
CA GLU A 77 11.22 26.93 20.59
C GLU A 77 10.66 26.49 19.24
N VAL A 78 9.73 27.27 18.69
CA VAL A 78 9.20 27.06 17.35
C VAL A 78 10.09 27.77 16.33
N VAL A 79 10.65 27.00 15.39
CA VAL A 79 11.62 27.50 14.39
C VAL A 79 11.10 27.29 12.98
N ASP A 80 11.46 28.18 12.07
CA ASP A 80 11.26 27.96 10.64
C ASP A 80 12.35 27.00 10.16
N ILE A 81 11.92 25.84 9.68
CA ILE A 81 12.81 24.89 9.03
C ILE A 81 12.92 25.35 7.59
N THR A 82 13.97 26.13 7.28
CA THR A 82 14.29 26.52 5.91
C THR A 82 14.29 25.27 5.03
N PRO A 83 13.47 25.21 3.96
CA PRO A 83 13.34 24.03 3.14
C PRO A 83 14.53 23.96 2.18
N SER A 84 15.67 23.47 2.67
CA SER A 84 16.82 23.23 1.80
C SER A 84 16.56 22.10 0.78
N ASN A 85 15.49 21.29 0.91
CA ASN A 85 15.31 20.09 0.09
C ASN A 85 13.87 19.67 -0.28
N SER A 86 12.83 20.51 -0.09
CA SER A 86 11.45 20.05 -0.39
C SER A 86 11.11 20.04 -1.89
N ALA A 87 11.64 20.98 -2.68
CA ALA A 87 11.42 21.01 -4.14
C ALA A 87 12.20 19.90 -4.88
N SER A 88 13.38 19.52 -4.38
CA SER A 88 14.16 18.39 -4.89
C SER A 88 13.54 17.05 -4.50
N SER A 89 12.97 16.95 -3.30
CA SER A 89 12.23 15.76 -2.84
C SER A 89 10.98 15.48 -3.69
N ALA A 90 10.17 16.49 -3.99
CA ALA A 90 8.96 16.34 -4.82
C ALA A 90 9.29 15.97 -6.28
N LYS A 91 10.32 16.60 -6.87
CA LYS A 91 10.81 16.22 -8.20
C LYS A 91 11.40 14.81 -8.22
N ASN A 92 12.13 14.40 -7.18
CA ASN A 92 12.70 13.06 -7.09
C ASN A 92 11.62 11.99 -6.86
N THR A 93 10.61 12.26 -6.03
CA THR A 93 9.46 11.35 -5.89
C THR A 93 8.68 11.22 -7.18
N LEU A 94 8.41 12.33 -7.88
CA LEU A 94 7.74 12.27 -9.18
C LEU A 94 8.59 11.52 -10.23
N LYS A 95 9.90 11.76 -10.28
CA LYS A 95 10.83 11.08 -11.19
C LYS A 95 10.89 9.57 -10.90
N ASN A 96 10.95 9.18 -9.63
CA ASN A 96 10.91 7.77 -9.23
C ASN A 96 9.57 7.11 -9.56
N ARG A 97 8.46 7.83 -9.37
CA ARG A 97 7.12 7.34 -9.71
C ARG A 97 6.96 7.14 -11.21
N LEU A 98 7.43 8.09 -12.02
CA LEU A 98 7.46 7.99 -13.48
C LEU A 98 8.39 6.86 -13.96
N HIS A 99 9.54 6.68 -13.32
CA HIS A 99 10.47 5.59 -13.61
C HIS A 99 9.85 4.21 -13.31
N ASN A 100 9.22 4.05 -12.14
CA ASN A 100 8.52 2.83 -11.77
C ASN A 100 7.35 2.53 -12.71
N MET A 101 6.58 3.54 -13.11
CA MET A 101 5.52 3.37 -14.11
C MET A 101 6.08 2.97 -15.49
N LYS A 102 7.23 3.52 -15.89
CA LYS A 102 7.89 3.14 -17.14
C LYS A 102 8.37 1.69 -17.10
N ILE A 103 8.98 1.25 -16.00
CA ILE A 103 9.40 -0.14 -15.79
C ILE A 103 8.19 -1.08 -15.81
N GLN A 104 7.11 -0.74 -15.11
CA GLN A 104 5.88 -1.54 -15.12
C GLN A 104 5.26 -1.63 -16.52
N ARG A 105 5.24 -0.54 -17.31
CA ARG A 105 4.77 -0.57 -18.70
C ARG A 105 5.66 -1.43 -19.60
N ILE A 106 6.98 -1.37 -19.44
CA ILE A 106 7.91 -2.22 -20.19
C ILE A 106 7.72 -3.69 -19.80
N SER A 107 7.53 -3.99 -18.51
CA SER A 107 7.19 -5.33 -18.02
C SER A 107 5.89 -5.84 -18.65
N HIS A 108 4.81 -5.05 -18.61
CA HIS A 108 3.54 -5.43 -19.24
C HIS A 108 3.66 -5.63 -20.77
N ALA A 109 4.44 -4.78 -21.46
CA ALA A 109 4.68 -4.93 -22.90
C ALA A 109 5.51 -6.20 -23.21
N ALA A 110 6.51 -6.51 -22.39
CA ALA A 110 7.30 -7.74 -22.50
C ALA A 110 6.47 -8.99 -22.19
N THR A 111 5.65 -8.97 -21.14
CA THR A 111 4.69 -10.05 -20.84
C THR A 111 3.71 -10.24 -22.00
N ARG A 112 3.19 -9.14 -22.57
CA ARG A 112 2.30 -9.20 -23.73
C ARG A 112 2.99 -9.80 -24.96
N CYS A 113 4.24 -9.43 -25.24
CA CYS A 113 5.03 -9.95 -26.35
C CYS A 113 5.34 -11.46 -26.20
N ASN A 114 5.56 -11.93 -24.96
CA ASN A 114 5.75 -13.35 -24.68
C ASN A 114 4.42 -14.13 -24.73
N MET A 115 3.30 -13.51 -24.37
CA MET A 115 1.95 -14.08 -24.43
C MET A 115 1.41 -14.23 -25.85
N THR A 116 1.67 -13.26 -26.74
CA THR A 116 1.16 -13.28 -28.13
C THR A 116 1.69 -14.43 -28.99
N LYS A 117 2.73 -15.16 -28.55
CA LYS A 117 3.26 -16.31 -29.28
C LYS A 117 2.52 -17.62 -28.99
N THR A 118 1.80 -17.71 -27.86
CA THR A 118 1.17 -18.95 -27.38
C THR A 118 -0.30 -18.81 -27.02
N VAL A 119 -0.81 -17.59 -26.85
CA VAL A 119 -2.20 -17.33 -26.47
C VAL A 119 -2.92 -16.57 -27.59
N PRO A 120 -4.12 -17.01 -28.03
CA PRO A 120 -4.96 -16.26 -28.97
C PRO A 120 -5.24 -14.83 -28.49
N GLU A 121 -5.28 -13.89 -29.43
CA GLU A 121 -5.39 -12.45 -29.16
C GLU A 121 -6.70 -12.07 -28.44
N ASP A 122 -7.78 -12.75 -28.79
CA ASP A 122 -9.11 -12.68 -28.19
C ASP A 122 -9.12 -13.09 -26.71
N ILE A 123 -8.42 -14.17 -26.35
CA ILE A 123 -8.26 -14.60 -24.95
C ILE A 123 -7.36 -13.64 -24.18
N LEU A 124 -6.27 -13.18 -24.81
CA LEU A 124 -5.31 -12.27 -24.20
C LEU A 124 -5.96 -10.91 -23.89
N ASN A 125 -6.75 -10.37 -24.82
CA ASN A 125 -7.47 -9.11 -24.60
C ASN A 125 -8.50 -9.24 -23.49
N ALA A 126 -9.29 -10.33 -23.48
CA ALA A 126 -10.24 -10.61 -22.41
C ALA A 126 -9.56 -10.74 -21.03
N TYR A 127 -8.39 -11.41 -20.96
CA TYR A 127 -7.59 -11.52 -19.74
C TYR A 127 -7.08 -10.15 -19.26
N LEU A 128 -6.53 -9.34 -20.15
CA LEU A 128 -5.99 -8.02 -19.81
C LEU A 128 -7.09 -7.06 -19.34
N ASP A 129 -8.28 -7.11 -19.95
CA ASP A 129 -9.41 -6.31 -19.53
C ASP A 129 -9.98 -6.77 -18.20
N LEU A 130 -10.07 -8.09 -17.99
CA LEU A 130 -10.48 -8.65 -16.71
C LEU A 130 -9.50 -8.29 -15.58
N LYS A 131 -8.19 -8.32 -15.84
CA LYS A 131 -7.13 -7.99 -14.87
C LYS A 131 -7.20 -6.54 -14.38
N LYS A 132 -7.77 -5.62 -15.16
CA LYS A 132 -7.98 -4.22 -14.75
C LYS A 132 -9.12 -4.07 -13.74
N VAL A 133 -10.12 -4.96 -13.78
CA VAL A 133 -11.39 -4.80 -13.06
C VAL A 133 -11.54 -5.81 -11.92
N ALA A 134 -10.97 -7.01 -12.06
CA ALA A 134 -11.14 -8.08 -11.09
C ALA A 134 -10.35 -7.82 -9.79
N ARG A 135 -11.00 -8.11 -8.66
CA ARG A 135 -10.38 -8.19 -7.33
C ARG A 135 -10.15 -9.64 -6.86
N ILE A 136 -10.48 -10.59 -7.72
CA ILE A 136 -10.38 -12.03 -7.46
C ILE A 136 -9.24 -12.62 -8.30
N PRO A 137 -8.61 -13.72 -7.86
CA PRO A 137 -7.60 -14.42 -8.65
C PRO A 137 -8.16 -14.81 -10.01
N ILE A 138 -7.41 -14.50 -11.08
CA ILE A 138 -7.73 -14.89 -12.45
C ILE A 138 -6.70 -15.92 -12.90
N ILE A 139 -7.15 -16.99 -13.53
CA ILE A 139 -6.27 -18.01 -14.12
C ILE A 139 -5.47 -17.37 -15.25
N ASP A 140 -4.15 -17.55 -15.25
CA ASP A 140 -3.30 -17.06 -16.33
C ASP A 140 -3.48 -17.93 -17.59
N PRO A 141 -3.75 -17.32 -18.77
CA PRO A 141 -4.05 -18.08 -19.97
C PRO A 141 -2.84 -18.89 -20.47
N GLN A 142 -1.61 -18.44 -20.24
CA GLN A 142 -0.42 -19.22 -20.64
C GLN A 142 -0.29 -20.50 -19.81
N VAL A 143 -0.54 -20.41 -18.50
CA VAL A 143 -0.45 -21.55 -17.59
C VAL A 143 -1.52 -22.57 -17.93
N ALA A 144 -2.75 -22.12 -18.19
CA ALA A 144 -3.85 -23.00 -18.55
C ALA A 144 -3.63 -23.71 -19.90
N ILE A 145 -3.04 -23.02 -20.88
CA ILE A 145 -2.70 -23.61 -22.19
C ILE A 145 -1.49 -24.55 -22.10
N ALA A 146 -0.54 -24.33 -21.19
CA ALA A 146 0.60 -25.23 -20.99
C ALA A 146 0.21 -26.52 -20.24
N HIS A 147 -0.78 -26.46 -19.35
CA HIS A 147 -1.24 -27.57 -18.51
C HIS A 147 -2.71 -27.93 -18.81
N GLN A 148 -2.99 -28.23 -20.08
CA GLN A 148 -4.35 -28.37 -20.61
C GLN A 148 -5.19 -29.42 -19.86
N ASP A 149 -4.60 -30.57 -19.50
CA ASP A 149 -5.30 -31.67 -18.83
C ASP A 149 -5.83 -31.28 -17.45
N GLU A 150 -5.02 -30.55 -16.67
CA GLU A 150 -5.38 -30.12 -15.32
C GLU A 150 -6.44 -29.01 -15.37
N TYR A 151 -6.23 -28.03 -16.24
CA TYR A 151 -7.08 -26.84 -16.27
C TYR A 151 -8.38 -27.07 -17.03
N ARG A 152 -8.46 -28.03 -17.96
CA ARG A 152 -9.70 -28.35 -18.68
C ARG A 152 -10.84 -28.75 -17.74
N ILE A 153 -10.58 -29.65 -16.79
CA ILE A 153 -11.59 -30.13 -15.84
C ILE A 153 -12.00 -28.98 -14.91
N ARG A 154 -11.02 -28.27 -14.34
CA ARG A 154 -11.28 -27.14 -13.45
C ARG A 154 -12.07 -26.03 -14.14
N LEU A 155 -11.72 -25.69 -15.38
CA LEU A 155 -12.43 -24.66 -16.16
C LEU A 155 -13.83 -25.11 -16.55
N ARG A 156 -14.03 -26.39 -16.87
CA ARG A 156 -15.36 -26.95 -17.13
C ARG A 156 -16.30 -26.77 -15.94
N ASP A 157 -15.84 -27.14 -14.74
CA ASP A 157 -16.64 -27.05 -13.53
C ASP A 157 -16.88 -25.59 -13.14
N LEU A 158 -15.86 -24.75 -13.30
CA LEU A 158 -15.94 -23.32 -13.08
C LEU A 158 -16.98 -22.68 -14.02
N VAL A 159 -16.91 -22.93 -15.33
CA VAL A 159 -17.85 -22.40 -16.32
C VAL A 159 -19.28 -22.88 -16.05
N LYS A 160 -19.46 -24.15 -15.66
CA LYS A 160 -20.77 -24.70 -15.29
C LYS A 160 -21.37 -24.02 -14.06
N SER A 161 -20.55 -23.71 -13.06
CA SER A 161 -21.04 -23.08 -11.81
C SER A 161 -21.58 -21.66 -12.01
N PHE A 162 -21.13 -20.96 -13.06
CA PHE A 162 -21.59 -19.60 -13.37
C PHE A 162 -22.88 -19.55 -14.22
N GLY A 163 -23.27 -20.64 -14.88
CA GLY A 163 -24.41 -20.66 -15.80
C GLY A 163 -24.29 -19.63 -16.96
N ASP A 164 -25.41 -19.02 -17.33
CA ASP A 164 -25.51 -18.04 -18.43
C ASP A 164 -25.37 -16.58 -17.98
N ILE A 165 -24.80 -16.34 -16.81
CA ILE A 165 -24.52 -14.99 -16.34
C ILE A 165 -23.46 -14.38 -17.26
N ALA A 166 -23.83 -13.32 -17.98
CA ALA A 166 -22.91 -12.58 -18.84
C ALA A 166 -22.15 -11.55 -18.00
N ASN A 167 -20.94 -11.89 -17.57
CA ASN A 167 -20.01 -10.94 -16.97
C ASN A 167 -18.58 -11.14 -17.51
N PRO A 168 -17.70 -10.11 -17.45
CA PRO A 168 -16.35 -10.21 -18.01
C PRO A 168 -15.54 -11.40 -17.49
N TYR A 169 -15.76 -11.80 -16.23
CA TYR A 169 -15.08 -12.92 -15.61
C TYR A 169 -15.49 -14.26 -16.25
N THR A 170 -16.80 -14.47 -16.38
CA THR A 170 -17.39 -15.66 -17.00
C THR A 170 -17.07 -15.74 -18.49
N SER A 171 -17.12 -14.61 -19.22
CA SER A 171 -16.79 -14.54 -20.64
C SER A 171 -15.34 -14.96 -20.89
N TYR A 172 -14.40 -14.48 -20.08
CA TYR A 172 -13.00 -14.88 -20.16
C TYR A 172 -12.80 -16.38 -19.92
N HIS A 173 -13.37 -16.93 -18.83
CA HIS A 173 -13.21 -18.35 -18.52
C HIS A 173 -13.91 -19.28 -19.52
N LYS A 174 -15.03 -18.83 -20.12
CA LYS A 174 -15.69 -19.52 -21.25
C LYS A 174 -14.78 -19.55 -22.48
N LEU A 175 -14.20 -18.41 -22.87
CA LEU A 175 -13.26 -18.34 -24.00
C LEU A 175 -12.03 -19.23 -23.78
N LEU A 176 -11.45 -19.17 -22.59
CA LEU A 176 -10.29 -19.99 -22.23
C LEU A 176 -10.62 -21.49 -22.25
N PHE A 177 -11.78 -21.88 -21.71
CA PHE A 177 -12.25 -23.26 -21.72
C PHE A 177 -12.45 -23.78 -23.16
N THR A 178 -13.17 -23.03 -24.00
CA THR A 178 -13.42 -23.44 -25.40
C THR A 178 -12.11 -23.66 -26.17
N HIS A 179 -11.12 -22.80 -25.97
CA HIS A 179 -9.84 -22.95 -26.63
C HIS A 179 -9.06 -24.19 -26.17
N ILE A 180 -9.01 -24.43 -24.85
CA ILE A 180 -8.34 -25.62 -24.29
C ILE A 180 -9.07 -26.91 -24.70
N ASP A 181 -10.40 -26.92 -24.69
CA ASP A 181 -11.18 -28.09 -25.11
C ASP A 181 -10.95 -28.42 -26.59
N ASN A 182 -10.84 -27.40 -27.45
CA ASN A 182 -10.50 -27.59 -28.86
C ASN A 182 -9.08 -28.15 -29.05
N LEU A 183 -8.08 -27.59 -28.34
CA LEU A 183 -6.70 -28.08 -28.42
C LEU A 183 -6.59 -29.55 -28.00
N TYR A 184 -7.25 -29.92 -26.91
CA TYR A 184 -7.31 -31.29 -26.42
C TYR A 184 -7.94 -32.25 -27.44
N ASN A 185 -9.08 -31.86 -28.02
CA ASN A 185 -9.75 -32.68 -29.04
C ASN A 185 -8.90 -32.82 -30.31
N THR A 186 -8.16 -31.79 -30.72
CA THR A 186 -7.23 -31.88 -31.86
C THR A 186 -6.04 -32.80 -31.61
N HIS A 187 -5.51 -32.83 -30.38
CA HIS A 187 -4.40 -33.72 -30.00
C HIS A 187 -4.81 -35.20 -30.05
N ILE A 188 -5.98 -35.53 -29.51
CA ILE A 188 -6.53 -36.90 -29.55
C ILE A 188 -6.73 -37.38 -30.98
N LEU A 189 -7.28 -36.52 -31.85
CA LEU A 189 -7.52 -36.88 -33.25
C LEU A 189 -6.22 -37.09 -34.03
N GLN A 190 -5.14 -36.38 -33.69
CA GLN A 190 -3.82 -36.61 -34.29
C GLN A 190 -3.20 -37.93 -33.81
N GLU A 191 -3.26 -38.24 -32.51
CA GLU A 191 -2.75 -39.51 -31.98
C GLU A 191 -3.47 -40.72 -32.58
N MET A 192 -4.80 -40.62 -32.79
CA MET A 192 -5.59 -41.68 -33.43
C MET A 192 -5.38 -41.82 -34.94
N ALA A 193 -4.82 -40.80 -35.61
CA ALA A 193 -4.54 -40.84 -37.05
C ALA A 193 -3.13 -41.38 -37.36
N THR A 194 -2.23 -41.44 -36.36
CA THR A 194 -0.84 -41.90 -36.50
C THR A 194 -0.54 -43.25 -35.85
N GLY A 195 -1.51 -43.86 -35.16
CA GLY A 195 -1.44 -45.20 -34.58
C GLY A 195 -2.25 -46.21 -35.38
#